data_AF-A0ABD4WLQ7-F1
#
_entry.id   AF-A0ABD4WLQ7-F1
#
_cell.length_a   1.000
_cell.length_b   1.000
_cell.length_c   1.000
_cell.angle_alpha   90.00
_cell.angle_beta   90.00
_cell.angle_gamma   90.00
#
_symmetry.space_group_name_H-M   'P 1'
#
loop_
_entity.id
_entity.type
_entity.pdbx_description
1 polymer ?
#
loop_
_entity_poly.entity_id
_entity_poly.type
_entity_poly.pdbx_seq_one_letter_code
_entity_poly.pdbx_strand_id
1 'polypeptide(L)'
;MNRKQKIMAAAAGIVVALGIGTAAISSQNSSPVQGNGQLEEVKPLEMKKFMEEDGTGFVMYSFDEDNHTIYMNEVQKALKENDVDAKEIYSYDPLYNQKKSQTYYGLQQDTDTLAAYKNGELKQQIKLDEYDPSELEGELSHFIETSKELYFEE
;
A
#
# COMPACT_ATOMS: atom_id res chain seq x y z
N MET A 1 4.01 70.72 0.79
CA MET A 1 3.99 69.63 -0.22
C MET A 1 4.35 68.32 0.47
N ASN A 2 3.38 67.39 0.52
CA ASN A 2 3.45 66.06 1.12
C ASN A 2 4.27 65.09 0.26
N ARG A 3 5.09 64.22 0.87
CA ARG A 3 5.27 62.82 0.41
C ARG A 3 5.46 61.89 1.62
N LYS A 4 4.35 61.34 2.12
CA LYS A 4 4.34 60.17 3.01
C LYS A 4 4.76 58.95 2.18
N GLN A 5 5.86 58.30 2.54
CA GLN A 5 6.21 56.99 1.98
C GLN A 5 5.35 55.93 2.67
N LYS A 6 4.34 55.42 1.95
CA LYS A 6 3.54 54.27 2.37
C LYS A 6 4.29 53.02 1.91
N ILE A 7 4.74 52.21 2.86
CA ILE A 7 5.21 50.85 2.57
C ILE A 7 3.94 50.02 2.35
N MET A 8 3.69 49.64 1.10
CA MET A 8 2.65 48.67 0.77
C MET A 8 3.18 47.28 1.13
N ALA A 9 2.64 46.69 2.19
CA ALA A 9 2.81 45.27 2.44
C ALA A 9 2.02 44.51 1.36
N ALA A 10 2.73 43.79 0.49
CA ALA A 10 2.10 42.82 -0.40
C ALA A 10 1.79 41.57 0.43
N ALA A 11 0.54 41.44 0.88
CA ALA A 11 0.04 40.18 1.40
C ALA A 11 -0.08 39.20 0.22
N ALA A 12 0.87 38.27 0.10
CA ALA A 12 0.73 37.11 -0.77
C ALA A 12 -0.36 36.20 -0.17
N GLY A 13 -1.59 36.39 -0.63
CA GLY A 13 -2.70 35.49 -0.31
C GLY A 13 -2.47 34.17 -1.03
N ILE A 14 -2.07 33.13 -0.29
CA ILE A 14 -2.13 31.76 -0.78
C ILE A 14 -3.61 31.41 -0.93
N VAL A 15 -4.07 31.31 -2.18
CA VAL A 15 -5.37 30.73 -2.50
C VAL A 15 -5.19 29.22 -2.52
N VAL A 16 -5.52 28.57 -1.40
CA VAL A 16 -5.67 27.10 -1.40
C VAL A 16 -7.01 26.80 -2.07
N ALA A 17 -6.94 26.41 -3.34
CA ALA A 17 -8.07 25.81 -4.01
C ALA A 17 -8.32 24.45 -3.33
N LEU A 18 -9.38 24.38 -2.52
CA LEU A 18 -9.92 23.12 -2.00
C LEU A 18 -10.55 22.35 -3.17
N GLY A 19 -9.70 21.73 -3.98
CA GLY A 19 -10.06 20.69 -4.92
C GLY A 19 -10.31 19.40 -4.13
N ILE A 20 -11.45 18.80 -4.38
CA ILE A 20 -11.95 17.61 -3.70
C ILE A 20 -10.96 16.45 -3.94
N GLY A 21 -10.35 15.95 -2.86
CA GLY A 21 -9.93 14.55 -2.74
C GLY A 21 -8.45 14.19 -2.86
N THR A 22 -7.49 15.11 -2.71
CA THR A 22 -6.09 14.71 -2.44
C THR A 22 -5.77 14.99 -0.98
N ALA A 23 -5.63 13.92 -0.19
CA ALA A 23 -5.03 14.00 1.13
C ALA A 23 -3.54 14.38 0.98
N ALA A 24 -3.27 15.68 0.81
CA ALA A 24 -1.93 16.20 1.05
C ALA A 24 -1.77 16.31 2.58
N ILE A 25 -1.45 15.19 3.21
CA ILE A 25 -0.92 15.19 4.58
C ILE A 25 0.49 15.75 4.47
N SER A 26 0.69 16.97 4.93
CA SER A 26 2.01 17.54 5.12
C SER A 26 2.78 16.66 6.10
N SER A 27 3.79 15.94 5.62
CA SER A 27 4.86 15.42 6.45
C SER A 27 6.13 15.40 5.61
N GLN A 28 7.14 16.14 6.03
CA GLN A 28 8.48 15.96 5.47
C GLN A 28 9.11 14.60 5.90
N ASN A 29 8.35 13.72 6.57
CA ASN A 29 8.76 12.39 7.07
C ASN A 29 7.62 11.32 6.97
N SER A 30 6.64 11.40 6.06
CA SER A 30 5.62 10.34 5.95
C SER A 30 6.16 9.21 5.08
N SER A 31 6.31 8.02 5.69
CA SER A 31 6.61 6.79 4.96
C SER A 31 5.59 6.60 3.81
N PRO A 32 6.01 6.15 2.61
CA PRO A 32 5.12 5.97 1.46
C PRO A 32 3.98 4.96 1.71
N VAL A 33 4.04 4.21 2.82
CA VAL A 33 3.08 3.15 3.17
C VAL A 33 2.22 3.45 4.39
N GLN A 34 2.22 4.68 4.90
CA GLN A 34 1.40 5.04 6.07
C GLN A 34 -0.11 4.97 5.73
N GLY A 35 -0.90 4.37 6.61
CA GLY A 35 -2.31 4.09 6.40
C GLY A 35 -3.10 3.94 7.70
N ASN A 36 -4.29 3.32 7.62
CA ASN A 36 -5.16 3.05 8.75
C ASN A 36 -5.54 1.57 8.91
N GLY A 37 -4.82 0.67 8.25
CA GLY A 37 -5.04 -0.77 8.32
C GLY A 37 -5.98 -1.31 7.26
N GLN A 38 -6.13 -0.62 6.13
CA GLN A 38 -6.97 -1.11 5.04
C GLN A 38 -6.25 -2.17 4.22
N LEU A 39 -6.97 -3.25 3.92
CA LEU A 39 -6.63 -4.21 2.88
C LEU A 39 -7.66 -4.07 1.76
N GLU A 40 -7.27 -3.35 0.70
CA GLU A 40 -8.16 -3.07 -0.44
C GLU A 40 -8.04 -4.18 -1.49
N GLU A 41 -9.10 -4.98 -1.68
CA GLU A 41 -9.21 -5.85 -2.87
C GLU A 41 -9.32 -4.97 -4.12
N VAL A 42 -8.34 -5.06 -5.01
CA VAL A 42 -8.32 -4.32 -6.28
C VAL A 42 -8.53 -5.24 -7.47
N LYS A 43 -9.10 -4.69 -8.55
CA LYS A 43 -9.29 -5.49 -9.77
C LYS A 43 -7.96 -5.77 -10.47
N PRO A 44 -7.84 -6.85 -11.25
CA PRO A 44 -6.55 -7.25 -11.81
C PRO A 44 -5.87 -6.17 -12.68
N LEU A 45 -6.66 -5.38 -13.43
CA LEU A 45 -6.11 -4.26 -14.21
C LEU A 45 -5.71 -3.05 -13.35
N GLU A 46 -6.34 -2.86 -12.20
CA GLU A 46 -5.97 -1.83 -11.23
C GLU A 46 -4.65 -2.20 -10.54
N MET A 47 -4.49 -3.47 -10.15
CA MET A 47 -3.21 -3.98 -9.64
C MET A 47 -2.09 -3.79 -10.66
N LYS A 48 -2.34 -4.16 -11.92
CA LYS A 48 -1.38 -3.95 -13.00
C LYS A 48 -0.98 -2.49 -13.13
N LYS A 49 -1.96 -1.59 -13.15
CA LYS A 49 -1.72 -0.15 -13.26
C LYS A 49 -0.92 0.36 -12.05
N PHE A 50 -1.26 -0.06 -10.85
CA PHE A 50 -0.53 0.27 -9.62
C PHE A 50 0.94 -0.15 -9.73
N MET A 51 1.22 -1.38 -10.14
CA MET A 51 2.59 -1.89 -10.31
C MET A 51 3.38 -1.17 -11.40
N GLU A 52 2.72 -0.67 -12.46
CA GLU A 52 3.35 0.08 -13.55
C GLU A 52 3.62 1.56 -13.22
N GLU A 53 2.77 2.19 -12.40
CA GLU A 53 2.83 3.64 -12.13
C GLU A 53 3.54 4.01 -10.83
N ASP A 54 3.37 3.21 -9.77
CA ASP A 54 3.91 3.46 -8.42
C ASP A 54 4.64 2.21 -7.90
N GLY A 55 3.90 1.12 -7.73
CA GLY A 55 4.43 -0.18 -7.32
C GLY A 55 5.16 -0.15 -5.98
N THR A 56 4.84 0.80 -5.09
CA THR A 56 5.42 0.90 -3.75
C THR A 56 4.35 0.63 -2.71
N GLY A 57 4.58 -0.36 -1.85
CA GLY A 57 3.65 -0.72 -0.78
C GLY A 57 3.55 -2.21 -0.55
N PHE A 58 2.56 -2.58 0.27
CA PHE A 58 2.27 -3.97 0.56
C PHE A 58 1.20 -4.54 -0.37
N VAL A 59 1.46 -5.74 -0.89
CA VAL A 59 0.56 -6.45 -1.79
C VAL A 59 0.36 -7.88 -1.33
N MET A 60 -0.89 -8.23 -1.07
CA MET A 60 -1.34 -9.60 -0.84
C MET A 60 -1.75 -10.23 -2.18
N TYR A 61 -1.19 -11.40 -2.50
CA TYR A 61 -1.61 -12.18 -3.66
C TYR A 61 -2.33 -13.44 -3.18
N SER A 62 -3.65 -13.45 -3.31
CA SER A 62 -4.51 -14.54 -2.85
C SER A 62 -4.77 -15.54 -3.96
N PHE A 63 -4.51 -16.81 -3.68
CA PHE A 63 -4.77 -17.92 -4.59
C PHE A 63 -5.55 -19.07 -3.95
N ASP A 64 -5.60 -19.20 -2.63
CA ASP A 64 -6.39 -20.21 -1.94
C ASP A 64 -7.82 -19.70 -1.65
N GLU A 65 -8.83 -20.25 -2.35
CA GLU A 65 -10.24 -19.89 -2.15
C GLU A 65 -10.78 -20.30 -0.77
N ASP A 66 -10.33 -21.44 -0.24
CA ASP A 66 -10.84 -21.98 1.02
C ASP A 66 -10.32 -21.16 2.22
N ASN A 67 -9.08 -20.68 2.13
CA ASN A 67 -8.44 -19.89 3.19
C ASN A 67 -8.49 -18.37 2.96
N HIS A 68 -9.01 -17.90 1.82
CA HIS A 68 -9.02 -16.48 1.43
C HIS A 68 -9.49 -15.55 2.55
N THR A 69 -10.67 -15.84 3.13
CA THR A 69 -11.24 -15.01 4.20
C THR A 69 -10.39 -15.01 5.46
N ILE A 70 -9.77 -16.14 5.81
CA ILE A 70 -8.90 -16.25 6.99
C ILE A 70 -7.67 -15.36 6.76
N TYR A 71 -6.99 -15.55 5.64
CA TYR A 71 -5.81 -14.78 5.29
C TYR A 71 -6.08 -13.27 5.20
N MET A 72 -7.19 -12.86 4.59
CA MET A 72 -7.57 -11.44 4.55
C MET A 72 -7.75 -10.85 5.95
N ASN A 73 -8.38 -11.59 6.87
CA ASN A 73 -8.62 -11.12 8.23
C ASN A 73 -7.30 -10.98 9.02
N GLU A 74 -6.41 -11.98 8.93
CA GLU A 74 -5.12 -11.95 9.64
C GLU A 74 -4.21 -10.84 9.10
N VAL A 75 -4.12 -10.71 7.77
CA VAL A 75 -3.36 -9.63 7.12
C VAL A 75 -3.93 -8.26 7.50
N GLN A 76 -5.26 -8.08 7.44
CA GLN A 76 -5.89 -6.81 7.81
C GLN A 76 -5.64 -6.43 9.27
N LYS A 77 -5.64 -7.42 10.17
CA LYS A 77 -5.34 -7.18 11.58
C LYS A 77 -3.92 -6.67 11.76
N ALA A 78 -2.93 -7.33 11.16
CA ALA A 78 -1.53 -6.92 11.23
C ALA A 78 -1.29 -5.53 10.60
N LEU A 79 -1.94 -5.23 9.46
CA LEU A 79 -1.89 -3.92 8.82
C LEU A 79 -2.41 -2.80 9.74
N LYS A 80 -3.50 -3.07 10.45
CA LYS A 80 -4.09 -2.12 11.40
C LYS A 80 -3.22 -1.88 12.63
N GLU A 81 -2.58 -2.92 13.14
CA GLU A 81 -1.62 -2.78 14.25
C GLU A 81 -0.40 -1.95 13.87
N ASN A 82 -0.08 -1.90 12.59
CA ASN A 82 1.10 -1.24 12.03
C ASN A 82 0.82 0.12 11.38
N ASP A 83 -0.43 0.58 11.37
CA ASP A 83 -0.88 1.80 10.68
C ASP A 83 -0.42 1.85 9.21
N VAL A 84 -0.66 0.76 8.48
CA VAL A 84 -0.28 0.59 7.07
C VAL A 84 -1.47 0.13 6.26
N ASP A 85 -1.57 0.59 5.01
CA ASP A 85 -2.53 0.07 4.05
C ASP A 85 -1.84 -0.87 3.05
N ALA A 86 -2.61 -1.83 2.53
CA ALA A 86 -2.16 -2.77 1.50
C ALA A 86 -3.22 -2.97 0.42
N LYS A 87 -2.78 -3.55 -0.69
CA LYS A 87 -3.65 -3.99 -1.77
C LYS A 87 -3.71 -5.50 -1.82
N GLU A 88 -4.85 -6.04 -2.18
CA GLU A 88 -5.03 -7.45 -2.46
C GLU A 88 -5.39 -7.65 -3.92
N ILE A 89 -4.87 -8.72 -4.52
CA ILE A 89 -5.36 -9.26 -5.79
C ILE A 89 -5.73 -10.73 -5.61
N TYR A 90 -6.97 -11.05 -5.92
CA TYR A 90 -7.51 -12.40 -5.84
C TYR A 90 -7.51 -13.11 -7.19
N SER A 91 -6.89 -14.30 -7.28
CA SER A 91 -6.84 -15.06 -8.54
C SER A 91 -8.19 -15.59 -9.00
N TYR A 92 -9.17 -15.73 -8.10
CA TYR A 92 -10.53 -16.16 -8.46
C TYR A 92 -11.48 -14.99 -8.74
N ASP A 93 -11.01 -13.74 -8.76
CA ASP A 93 -11.81 -12.64 -9.29
C ASP A 93 -12.25 -12.96 -10.75
N PRO A 94 -13.52 -12.74 -11.14
CA PRO A 94 -14.02 -13.07 -12.48
C PRO A 94 -13.28 -12.38 -13.64
N LEU A 95 -12.58 -11.28 -13.37
CA LEU A 95 -11.76 -10.55 -14.34
C LEU A 95 -10.29 -11.01 -14.33
N TYR A 96 -9.91 -11.89 -13.42
CA TYR A 96 -8.59 -12.49 -13.39
C TYR A 96 -8.47 -13.53 -14.50
N ASN A 97 -7.46 -13.36 -15.36
CA ASN A 97 -7.22 -14.23 -16.49
C ASN A 97 -6.23 -15.31 -16.09
N GLN A 98 -6.75 -16.46 -15.68
CA GLN A 98 -6.00 -17.65 -15.29
C GLN A 98 -5.04 -18.19 -16.38
N LYS A 99 -5.13 -17.71 -17.63
CA LYS A 99 -4.16 -18.06 -18.70
C LYS A 99 -2.94 -17.14 -18.74
N LYS A 100 -2.93 -16.08 -17.94
CA LYS A 100 -1.80 -15.15 -17.81
C LYS A 100 -0.97 -15.53 -16.59
N SER A 101 0.35 -15.39 -16.71
CA SER A 101 1.26 -15.42 -15.57
C SER A 101 0.96 -14.25 -14.62
N GLN A 102 1.25 -14.40 -13.33
CA GLN A 102 1.12 -13.31 -12.35
C GLN A 102 1.90 -12.05 -12.74
N THR A 103 3.01 -12.22 -13.47
CA THR A 103 3.82 -11.12 -14.01
C THR A 103 3.09 -10.23 -15.02
N TYR A 104 2.02 -10.72 -15.67
CA TYR A 104 1.15 -9.88 -16.50
C TYR A 104 0.47 -8.77 -15.69
N TYR A 105 0.24 -9.01 -14.40
CA TYR A 105 -0.33 -8.08 -13.43
C TYR A 105 0.74 -7.30 -12.65
N GLY A 106 2.02 -7.43 -13.03
CA GLY A 106 3.14 -6.79 -12.35
C GLY A 106 3.62 -7.53 -11.09
N LEU A 107 3.02 -8.67 -10.74
CA LEU A 107 3.41 -9.43 -9.55
C LEU A 107 4.63 -10.31 -9.82
N GLN A 108 5.58 -10.28 -8.89
CA GLN A 108 6.76 -11.16 -8.87
C GLN A 108 6.76 -12.13 -7.69
N GLN A 109 5.89 -11.89 -6.70
CA GLN A 109 5.74 -12.72 -5.50
C GLN A 109 5.11 -14.09 -5.80
N ASP A 110 5.26 -15.02 -4.85
CA ASP A 110 4.55 -16.29 -4.86
C ASP A 110 3.05 -16.13 -4.51
N THR A 111 2.26 -17.15 -4.82
CA THR A 111 0.86 -17.22 -4.39
C THR A 111 0.74 -17.33 -2.88
N ASP A 112 -0.39 -16.85 -2.34
CA ASP A 112 -0.72 -16.87 -0.91
C ASP A 112 0.36 -16.22 -0.04
N THR A 113 0.82 -15.05 -0.50
CA THR A 113 1.83 -14.24 0.20
C THR A 113 1.35 -12.82 0.47
N LEU A 114 1.87 -12.22 1.55
CA LEU A 114 1.97 -10.77 1.69
C LEU A 114 3.39 -10.35 1.28
N ALA A 115 3.51 -9.32 0.44
CA ALA A 115 4.79 -8.88 -0.10
C ALA A 115 4.98 -7.37 0.03
N ALA A 116 6.23 -6.95 0.25
CA ALA A 116 6.65 -5.56 0.19
C ALA A 116 7.27 -5.27 -1.18
N TYR A 117 6.72 -4.29 -1.89
CA TYR A 117 7.27 -3.77 -3.15
C TYR A 117 7.78 -2.35 -2.98
N LYS A 118 8.85 -2.02 -3.72
CA LYS A 118 9.32 -0.65 -3.88
C LYS A 118 9.63 -0.40 -5.35
N ASN A 119 8.96 0.59 -5.94
CA ASN A 119 9.07 0.94 -7.35
C ASN A 119 8.81 -0.24 -8.31
N GLY A 120 7.79 -1.05 -8.00
CA GLY A 120 7.39 -2.22 -8.81
C GLY A 120 8.31 -3.44 -8.66
N GLU A 121 9.34 -3.37 -7.81
CA GLU A 121 10.23 -4.48 -7.53
C GLU A 121 9.89 -5.14 -6.20
N LEU A 122 9.75 -6.46 -6.22
CA LEU A 122 9.60 -7.27 -5.01
C LEU A 122 10.85 -7.14 -4.14
N LYS A 123 10.66 -6.79 -2.86
CA LYS A 123 11.75 -6.68 -1.87
C LYS A 123 11.77 -7.85 -0.91
N GLN A 124 10.61 -8.18 -0.36
CA GLN A 124 10.44 -9.29 0.56
C GLN A 124 9.00 -9.81 0.48
N GLN A 125 8.81 -11.07 0.84
CA GLN A 125 7.49 -11.68 0.98
C GLN A 125 7.47 -12.62 2.18
N ILE A 126 6.29 -12.83 2.72
CA ILE A 126 5.96 -13.86 3.71
C ILE A 126 4.83 -14.73 3.14
N LYS A 127 4.97 -16.05 3.26
CA LYS A 127 3.94 -17.00 2.85
C LYS A 127 2.97 -17.22 4.00
N LEU A 128 1.68 -17.20 3.68
CA LEU A 128 0.62 -17.28 4.67
C LEU A 128 0.35 -18.73 5.10
N ASP A 129 0.63 -19.69 4.21
CA ASP A 129 0.42 -21.13 4.40
C ASP A 129 1.55 -21.85 5.14
N GLU A 130 2.67 -21.16 5.41
CA GLU A 130 3.81 -21.72 6.16
C GLU A 130 3.62 -21.64 7.68
N TYR A 131 2.57 -20.96 8.17
CA TYR A 131 2.34 -20.70 9.59
C TYR A 131 0.98 -21.22 10.06
N ASP A 132 0.94 -21.72 11.29
CA ASP A 132 -0.33 -21.98 11.97
C ASP A 132 -1.05 -20.64 12.25
N PRO A 133 -2.39 -20.60 12.26
CA PRO A 133 -3.14 -19.36 12.51
C PRO A 133 -2.75 -18.63 13.80
N SER A 134 -2.34 -19.36 14.84
CA SER A 134 -1.90 -18.77 16.12
C SER A 134 -0.54 -18.08 16.07
N GLU A 135 0.28 -18.35 15.05
CA GLU A 135 1.61 -17.79 14.86
C GLU A 135 1.62 -16.71 13.77
N LEU A 136 0.77 -16.88 12.75
CA LEU A 136 0.69 -16.03 11.57
C LEU A 136 0.54 -14.54 11.90
N GLU A 137 -0.29 -14.18 12.89
CA GLU A 137 -0.50 -12.79 13.31
C GLU A 137 0.82 -12.11 13.73
N GLY A 138 1.62 -12.77 14.58
CA GLY A 138 2.87 -12.23 15.08
C GLY A 138 3.92 -12.09 13.99
N GLU A 139 3.98 -13.07 13.09
CA GLU A 139 4.91 -13.10 11.96
C GLU A 139 4.56 -12.04 10.91
N LEU A 140 3.26 -11.80 10.66
CA LEU A 140 2.79 -10.72 9.80
C LEU A 140 3.15 -9.34 10.36
N SER A 141 2.91 -9.10 11.65
CA SER A 141 3.28 -7.83 12.28
C SER A 141 4.79 -7.62 12.22
N HIS A 142 5.60 -8.64 12.55
CA HIS A 142 7.06 -8.54 12.44
C HIS A 142 7.54 -8.30 11.00
N PHE A 143 6.93 -8.95 10.02
CA PHE A 143 7.21 -8.75 8.60
C PHE A 143 6.92 -7.31 8.15
N ILE A 144 5.78 -6.74 8.56
CA ILE A 144 5.39 -5.36 8.21
C ILE A 144 6.35 -4.36 8.85
N GLU A 145 6.63 -4.48 10.15
CA GLU A 145 7.58 -3.60 10.86
C GLU A 145 8.95 -3.60 10.19
N THR A 146 9.52 -4.79 9.98
CA THR A 146 10.85 -4.95 9.37
C THR A 146 10.88 -4.41 7.94
N SER A 147 9.83 -4.64 7.16
CA SER A 147 9.74 -4.13 5.79
C SER A 147 9.68 -2.59 5.74
N LYS A 148 8.98 -1.96 6.70
CA LYS A 148 8.93 -0.50 6.83
C LYS A 148 10.32 0.07 7.07
N GLU A 149 11.02 -0.44 8.07
CA GLU A 149 12.36 0.00 8.44
C GLU A 149 13.37 -0.16 7.29
N LEU A 150 13.32 -1.30 6.59
CA LEU A 150 14.32 -1.61 5.56
C LEU A 150 14.06 -0.94 4.20
N TYR A 151 12.79 -0.73 3.84
CA TYR A 151 12.43 -0.35 2.47
C TYR A 151 11.69 0.99 2.37
N PHE A 152 11.02 1.44 3.43
CA PHE A 152 10.10 2.59 3.37
C PHE A 152 10.47 3.74 4.30
N GLU A 153 11.48 3.61 5.15
CA GLU A 153 12.07 4.74 5.89
C GLU A 153 13.23 5.33 5.06
N GLU A 154 13.20 6.65 4.84
CA GLU A 154 14.26 7.44 4.18
C GLU A 154 14.74 8.59 5.07
#